data_AF-A0AAU6XXN5-F1
#
_entry.id   AF-A0AAU6XXN5-F1
#
_cell.length_a   1.000
_cell.length_b   1.000
_cell.length_c   1.000
_cell.angle_alpha   90.00
_cell.angle_beta   90.00
_cell.angle_gamma   90.00
#
_symmetry.space_group_name_H-M   'P 1'
#
loop_
_entity.id
_entity.type
_entity.pdbx_description
1 polymer ?
#
loop_
_entity_poly.entity_id
_entity_poly.type
_entity_poly.pdbx_seq_one_letter_code
_entity_poly.pdbx_strand_id
1 'polypeptide(L)'
;MEQVFTFMETANKYGFPIPILTLLIGGSIWLIFTAKWPERERFYYDLLGSLGRWKNSLSDRQGYYMEPGTEFRDSTISQLPRFKELISAGNTALASIREQVHIGRLFLSKNAVRHIEELIAEHWLIDEFDAICTSDYLDKVLPVVEKVYEAILADARKDLARGRYAALLGRLFLK
;
A
#
# COMPACT_ATOMS: atom_id res chain seq x y z
N MET A 1 2.51 -26.21 13.35
CA MET A 1 2.93 -26.34 14.77
C MET A 1 3.77 -27.58 15.01
N GLU A 2 3.48 -28.72 14.38
CA GLU A 2 4.30 -29.94 14.48
C GLU A 2 5.77 -29.79 14.05
N GLN A 3 6.04 -29.02 12.98
CA GLN A 3 7.42 -28.80 12.50
C GLN A 3 8.29 -27.98 13.47
N VAL A 4 7.68 -27.13 14.31
CA VAL A 4 8.41 -26.34 15.30
C VAL A 4 8.79 -27.23 16.49
N PHE A 5 7.91 -28.15 16.88
CA PHE A 5 8.14 -29.09 17.97
C PHE A 5 9.28 -30.08 17.65
N THR A 6 9.29 -30.65 16.45
CA THR A 6 10.35 -31.56 16.00
C THR A 6 11.71 -30.89 15.90
N PHE A 7 11.75 -29.60 15.55
CA PHE A 7 12.98 -28.80 15.50
C PHE A 7 13.51 -28.45 16.91
N MET A 8 12.62 -28.18 17.87
CA MET A 8 13.01 -27.94 19.27
C MET A 8 13.57 -29.20 19.94
N GLU A 9 13.00 -30.37 19.65
CA GLU A 9 13.47 -31.66 20.17
C GLU A 9 14.87 -32.01 19.64
N THR A 10 15.14 -31.73 18.37
CA THR A 10 16.47 -31.95 17.77
C THR A 10 17.51 -30.97 18.30
N ALA A 11 17.19 -29.68 18.46
CA ALA A 11 18.13 -28.70 19.02
C ALA A 11 18.60 -29.05 20.44
N ASN A 12 17.70 -29.56 21.28
CA ASN A 12 18.01 -30.00 22.64
C ASN A 12 18.88 -31.28 22.65
N LYS A 13 18.70 -32.17 21.66
CA LYS A 13 19.46 -33.43 21.51
C LYS A 13 20.92 -33.21 21.11
N TYR A 14 21.25 -32.10 20.44
CA TYR A 14 22.61 -31.75 20.01
C TYR A 14 23.32 -30.74 20.93
N GLY A 15 22.77 -30.46 22.11
CA GLY A 15 23.41 -29.59 23.11
C GLY A 15 23.44 -28.10 22.75
N PHE A 16 22.67 -27.67 21.75
CA PHE A 16 22.50 -26.25 21.45
C PHE A 16 21.47 -25.66 22.42
N PRO A 17 21.84 -24.72 23.29
CA PRO A 17 20.88 -24.08 24.17
C PRO A 17 19.85 -23.35 23.32
N ILE A 18 18.57 -23.72 23.47
CA ILE A 18 17.42 -23.04 22.87
C ILE A 18 17.55 -21.50 22.91
N PRO A 19 18.02 -20.86 24.01
CA PRO A 19 18.25 -19.41 24.02
C PRO A 19 19.26 -18.90 22.98
N ILE A 20 20.36 -19.64 22.72
CA ILE A 20 21.37 -19.27 21.71
C ILE A 20 20.78 -19.36 20.30
N LEU A 21 20.00 -20.40 20.03
CA LEU A 21 19.34 -20.59 18.74
C LEU A 21 18.31 -19.49 18.47
N THR A 22 17.51 -19.11 19.47
CA THR A 22 16.57 -17.98 19.35
C THR A 22 17.28 -16.64 19.13
N LEU A 23 18.47 -16.45 19.72
CA LEU A 23 19.27 -15.24 19.55
C LEU A 23 19.88 -15.16 18.15
N LEU A 24 20.39 -16.27 17.61
CA LEU A 24 20.95 -16.33 16.25
C LEU A 24 19.87 -16.13 15.18
N ILE A 25 18.71 -16.77 15.34
CA ILE A 25 17.57 -16.59 14.43
C ILE A 25 17.03 -15.16 14.52
N GLY A 26 16.84 -14.65 15.74
CA GLY A 26 16.40 -13.26 15.96
C GLY A 26 17.38 -12.23 15.38
N GLY A 27 18.68 -12.43 15.56
CA GLY A 27 19.73 -11.58 15.00
C GLY A 27 19.80 -11.63 13.47
N SER A 28 19.62 -12.82 12.88
CA SER A 28 19.56 -12.99 11.42
C SER A 28 18.34 -12.32 10.81
N ILE A 29 17.17 -12.48 11.43
CA ILE A 29 15.93 -11.81 11.03
C ILE A 29 16.10 -10.29 11.14
N TRP A 30 16.74 -9.81 12.20
CA TRP A 30 17.00 -8.40 12.42
C TRP A 30 17.92 -7.81 11.33
N LEU A 31 19.04 -8.49 11.02
CA LEU A 31 19.96 -8.08 9.95
C LEU A 31 19.28 -8.03 8.58
N ILE A 32 18.48 -9.05 8.24
CA ILE A 32 17.72 -9.10 6.99
C ILE A 32 16.68 -7.96 6.94
N PHE A 33 16.02 -7.66 8.07
CA PHE A 33 15.06 -6.57 8.17
C PHE A 33 15.72 -5.20 7.93
N THR A 34 16.92 -4.99 8.51
CA THR A 34 17.68 -3.75 8.30
C THR A 34 18.24 -3.63 6.88
N ALA A 35 18.72 -4.73 6.28
CA ALA A 35 19.34 -4.72 4.96
C ALA A 35 18.35 -4.37 3.84
N LYS A 36 17.06 -4.74 4.01
CA LYS A 36 15.99 -4.46 3.03
C LYS A 36 15.22 -3.17 3.29
N TRP A 37 15.64 -2.37 4.28
CA TRP A 37 14.95 -1.12 4.60
C TRP A 37 14.89 -0.14 3.41
N PRO A 38 15.98 0.13 2.66
CA PRO A 38 15.94 1.08 1.54
C PRO A 38 15.00 0.64 0.41
N GLU A 39 14.94 -0.66 0.11
CA GLU A 39 14.02 -1.23 -0.88
C GLU A 39 12.57 -1.06 -0.46
N ARG A 40 12.28 -1.32 0.81
CA ARG A 40 10.95 -1.16 1.40
C ARG A 40 10.50 0.29 1.44
N GLU A 41 11.40 1.20 1.82
CA GLU A 41 11.13 2.65 1.84
C GLU A 41 10.82 3.18 0.44
N ARG A 42 11.63 2.80 -0.55
CA ARG A 42 11.37 3.14 -1.95
C ARG A 42 10.02 2.60 -2.42
N PHE A 43 9.71 1.36 -2.10
CA PHE A 43 8.41 0.77 -2.41
C PHE A 43 7.24 1.57 -1.81
N TYR A 44 7.30 1.93 -0.53
CA TYR A 44 6.25 2.75 0.09
C TYR A 44 6.12 4.11 -0.58
N TYR A 45 7.25 4.76 -0.91
CA TYR A 45 7.25 6.06 -1.58
C TYR A 45 6.59 5.99 -2.96
N ASP A 46 6.95 4.99 -3.77
CA ASP A 46 6.43 4.81 -5.13
C ASP A 46 4.93 4.49 -5.11
N LEU A 47 4.49 3.65 -4.16
CA LEU A 47 3.10 3.24 -4.02
C LEU A 47 2.22 4.36 -3.48
N LEU A 48 2.62 5.00 -2.38
CA LEU A 48 1.90 6.15 -1.81
C LEU A 48 1.90 7.33 -2.79
N GLY A 49 2.98 7.53 -3.54
CA GLY A 49 3.04 8.53 -4.61
C GLY A 49 2.02 8.27 -5.71
N SER A 50 1.85 7.01 -6.12
CA SER A 50 0.87 6.62 -7.13
C SER A 50 -0.57 6.72 -6.60
N LEU A 51 -0.85 6.23 -5.40
CA LEU A 51 -2.15 6.38 -4.75
C LEU A 51 -2.53 7.86 -4.54
N GLY A 52 -1.58 8.69 -4.12
CA GLY A 52 -1.79 10.13 -3.96
C GLY A 52 -2.10 10.83 -5.28
N ARG A 53 -1.39 10.50 -6.37
CA ARG A 53 -1.70 11.04 -7.70
C ARG A 53 -3.10 10.63 -8.17
N TRP A 54 -3.49 9.37 -7.93
CA TRP A 54 -4.82 8.90 -8.30
C TRP A 54 -5.91 9.62 -7.49
N LYS A 55 -5.74 9.69 -6.17
CA LYS A 55 -6.62 10.44 -5.26
C LYS A 55 -6.81 11.89 -5.73
N ASN A 56 -5.72 12.61 -6.01
CA ASN A 56 -5.77 14.00 -6.45
C ASN A 56 -6.50 14.13 -7.80
N SER A 57 -6.23 13.24 -8.76
CA SER A 57 -6.95 13.19 -10.04
C SER A 57 -8.46 13.00 -9.85
N LEU A 58 -8.88 12.14 -8.93
CA LEU A 58 -10.30 11.90 -8.62
C LEU A 58 -10.92 13.13 -7.96
N SER A 59 -10.28 13.67 -6.93
CA SER A 59 -10.75 14.86 -6.19
C SER A 59 -10.85 16.09 -7.10
N ASP A 60 -9.86 16.33 -7.96
CA ASP A 60 -9.87 17.45 -8.89
C ASP A 60 -10.99 17.31 -9.92
N ARG A 61 -11.27 16.08 -10.39
CA ARG A 61 -12.41 15.81 -11.29
C ARG A 61 -13.74 16.00 -10.58
N GLN A 62 -13.86 15.59 -9.32
CA GLN A 62 -15.06 15.79 -8.50
C GLN A 62 -15.37 17.29 -8.35
N GLY A 63 -14.33 18.13 -8.30
CA GLY A 63 -14.45 19.59 -8.31
C GLY A 63 -15.27 20.16 -9.48
N TYR A 64 -15.30 19.49 -10.64
CA TYR A 64 -16.12 19.91 -11.79
C TYR A 64 -17.61 19.63 -11.61
N TYR A 65 -17.97 18.79 -10.63
CA TYR A 65 -19.34 18.36 -10.38
C TYR A 65 -19.93 18.91 -9.07
N MET A 66 -19.28 19.90 -8.45
CA MET A 66 -19.74 20.48 -7.18
C MET A 66 -20.99 21.37 -7.32
N GLU A 67 -21.22 21.94 -8.51
CA GLU A 67 -22.42 22.75 -8.77
C GLU A 67 -23.61 21.86 -9.16
N PRO A 68 -24.80 22.07 -8.56
CA PRO A 68 -26.00 21.31 -8.93
C PRO A 68 -26.32 21.41 -10.43
N GLY A 69 -26.62 20.29 -11.08
CA GLY A 69 -26.98 20.22 -12.50
C GLY A 69 -25.79 20.08 -13.46
N THR A 70 -24.56 20.01 -12.94
CA THR A 70 -23.34 19.73 -13.73
C THR A 70 -23.29 18.28 -14.20
N GLU A 71 -23.97 17.37 -13.52
CA GLU A 71 -24.14 15.96 -13.89
C GLU A 71 -24.80 15.78 -15.27
N PHE A 72 -25.65 16.73 -15.69
CA PHE A 72 -26.27 16.73 -17.02
C PHE A 72 -25.37 17.31 -18.11
N ARG A 73 -24.20 17.86 -17.75
CA ARG A 73 -23.22 18.48 -18.66
C ARG A 73 -21.95 17.65 -18.82
N ASP A 74 -21.99 16.38 -18.44
CA ASP A 74 -20.84 15.45 -18.50
C ASP A 74 -20.20 15.40 -19.91
N SER A 75 -21.01 15.42 -20.97
CA SER A 75 -20.53 15.46 -22.36
C SER A 75 -19.72 16.71 -22.72
N THR A 76 -19.90 17.81 -21.98
CA THR A 76 -19.13 19.05 -22.15
C THR A 76 -17.91 19.06 -21.23
N ILE A 77 -18.08 18.67 -19.97
CA ILE A 77 -17.01 18.64 -18.96
C ILE A 77 -15.91 17.65 -19.37
N SER A 78 -16.29 16.45 -19.82
CA SER A 78 -15.37 15.40 -20.29
C SER A 78 -14.49 15.83 -21.47
N GLN A 79 -14.91 16.85 -22.23
CA GLN A 79 -14.17 17.37 -23.37
C GLN A 79 -13.15 18.45 -22.99
N LEU A 80 -13.23 19.01 -21.79
CA LEU A 80 -12.30 20.05 -21.33
C LEU A 80 -10.87 19.51 -21.30
N PRO A 81 -9.88 20.25 -21.84
CA PRO A 81 -8.49 19.80 -21.89
C PRO A 81 -7.95 19.37 -20.51
N ARG A 82 -8.21 20.18 -19.48
CA ARG A 82 -7.78 19.89 -18.12
C ARG A 82 -8.44 18.63 -17.55
N PHE A 83 -9.71 18.39 -17.85
CA PHE A 83 -10.42 17.20 -17.39
C PHE A 83 -9.82 15.92 -18.01
N LYS A 84 -9.48 15.96 -19.30
CA LYS A 84 -8.78 14.86 -20.00
C LYS A 84 -7.39 14.60 -19.42
N GLU A 85 -6.64 15.65 -19.08
CA GLU A 85 -5.36 15.51 -18.38
C GLU A 85 -5.52 14.78 -17.05
N LEU A 86 -6.54 15.13 -16.26
CA LEU A 86 -6.81 14.49 -14.98
C LEU A 86 -7.20 13.02 -15.15
N ILE A 87 -8.02 12.67 -16.16
CA ILE A 87 -8.32 11.27 -16.49
C ILE A 87 -7.03 10.51 -16.81
N SER A 88 -6.20 11.07 -17.70
CA SER A 88 -4.93 10.45 -18.11
C SER A 88 -4.00 10.22 -16.91
N ALA A 89 -3.82 11.24 -16.06
CA ALA A 89 -3.01 11.15 -14.86
C ALA A 89 -3.52 10.09 -13.88
N GLY A 90 -4.84 9.99 -13.70
CA GLY A 90 -5.47 8.95 -12.89
C GLY A 90 -5.23 7.55 -13.44
N ASN A 91 -5.37 7.36 -14.75
CA ASN A 91 -5.13 6.08 -15.42
C ASN A 91 -3.67 5.64 -15.34
N THR A 92 -2.73 6.57 -15.52
CA THR A 92 -1.29 6.29 -15.32
C THR A 92 -1.00 5.89 -13.89
N ALA A 93 -1.58 6.58 -12.91
CA ALA A 93 -1.41 6.24 -11.50
C ALA A 93 -1.97 4.85 -11.16
N LEU A 94 -3.16 4.52 -11.65
CA LEU A 94 -3.77 3.20 -11.50
C LEU A 94 -2.91 2.09 -12.14
N ALA A 95 -2.37 2.33 -13.34
CA ALA A 95 -1.46 1.38 -13.99
C ALA A 95 -0.20 1.12 -13.12
N SER A 96 0.42 2.18 -12.61
CA SER A 96 1.57 2.05 -11.70
C SER A 96 1.23 1.29 -10.41
N ILE A 97 0.04 1.49 -9.85
CA ILE A 97 -0.42 0.74 -8.67
C ILE A 97 -0.51 -0.75 -8.99
N ARG A 98 -1.14 -1.11 -10.12
CA ARG A 98 -1.31 -2.51 -10.56
C ARG A 98 0.02 -3.23 -10.74
N GLU A 99 1.03 -2.56 -11.29
CA GLU A 99 2.39 -3.12 -11.44
C GLU A 99 3.06 -3.41 -10.09
N GLN A 100 2.78 -2.61 -9.06
CA GLN A 100 3.45 -2.67 -7.77
C GLN A 100 2.81 -3.66 -6.79
N VAL A 101 1.58 -4.13 -7.03
CA VAL A 101 0.81 -4.92 -6.05
C VAL A 101 1.40 -6.29 -5.79
N HIS A 102 1.94 -6.95 -6.81
CA HIS A 102 2.61 -8.24 -6.62
C HIS A 102 3.82 -8.11 -5.69
N ILE A 103 4.56 -7.00 -5.79
CA ILE A 103 5.70 -6.69 -4.92
C ILE A 103 5.20 -6.31 -3.52
N GLY A 104 4.04 -5.65 -3.41
CA GLY A 104 3.44 -5.24 -2.15
C GLY A 104 3.25 -6.38 -1.15
N ARG A 105 3.01 -7.60 -1.60
CA ARG A 105 2.90 -8.79 -0.73
C ARG A 105 4.17 -9.07 0.10
N LEU A 106 5.34 -8.60 -0.35
CA LEU A 106 6.62 -8.79 0.36
C LEU A 106 6.83 -7.79 1.49
N PHE A 107 6.20 -6.62 1.41
CA PHE A 107 6.51 -5.47 2.27
C PHE A 107 5.32 -5.02 3.14
N LEU A 108 4.10 -5.16 2.64
CA LEU A 108 2.88 -4.72 3.28
C LEU A 108 2.37 -5.72 4.33
N SER A 109 1.61 -5.23 5.31
CA SER A 109 0.86 -6.10 6.20
C SER A 109 -0.28 -6.79 5.44
N LYS A 110 -0.76 -7.91 5.98
CA LYS A 110 -1.93 -8.62 5.42
C LYS A 110 -3.16 -7.72 5.26
N ASN A 111 -3.36 -6.76 6.16
CA ASN A 111 -4.50 -5.85 6.06
C ASN A 111 -4.36 -4.87 4.90
N ALA A 112 -3.17 -4.32 4.69
CA ALA A 112 -2.92 -3.40 3.59
C ALA A 112 -2.88 -4.10 2.22
N VAL A 113 -2.35 -5.34 2.17
CA VAL A 113 -2.47 -6.22 0.98
C VAL A 113 -3.95 -6.46 0.64
N ARG A 114 -4.78 -6.80 1.64
CA ARG A 114 -6.21 -7.00 1.39
C ARG A 114 -6.87 -5.75 0.80
N HIS A 115 -6.60 -4.57 1.35
CA HIS A 115 -7.17 -3.33 0.85
C HIS A 115 -6.72 -2.98 -0.57
N ILE A 116 -5.45 -3.19 -0.91
CA ILE A 116 -4.98 -2.91 -2.27
C ILE A 116 -5.45 -3.96 -3.28
N GLU A 117 -5.64 -5.21 -2.85
CA GLU A 117 -6.24 -6.25 -3.68
C GLU A 117 -7.74 -6.02 -3.91
N GLU A 118 -8.48 -5.62 -2.88
CA GLU A 118 -9.87 -5.13 -3.00
C GLU A 118 -9.94 -3.98 -4.03
N LEU A 119 -9.04 -2.99 -3.90
CA LEU A 119 -8.93 -1.86 -4.84
C LEU A 119 -8.58 -2.28 -6.27
N ILE A 120 -8.04 -3.46 -6.55
CA ILE A 120 -7.66 -3.85 -7.92
C ILE A 120 -8.61 -4.87 -8.52
N ALA A 121 -9.24 -5.67 -7.66
CA ALA A 121 -10.30 -6.57 -8.05
C ALA A 121 -11.57 -5.81 -8.49
N GLU A 122 -11.78 -4.60 -7.96
CA GLU A 122 -12.85 -3.73 -8.44
C GLU A 122 -12.58 -3.20 -9.86
N HIS A 123 -13.64 -3.14 -10.64
CA HIS A 123 -13.64 -2.78 -12.05
C HIS A 123 -13.87 -1.27 -12.22
N TRP A 124 -12.82 -0.51 -12.55
CA TRP A 124 -12.82 0.97 -12.48
C TRP A 124 -13.37 1.71 -13.72
N LEU A 125 -14.13 1.05 -14.58
CA LEU A 125 -14.93 1.74 -15.59
C LEU A 125 -16.25 2.20 -14.97
N ILE A 126 -16.80 3.33 -15.43
CA ILE A 126 -18.06 3.90 -14.93
C ILE A 126 -19.18 2.85 -14.95
N ASP A 127 -19.29 2.13 -16.08
CA ASP A 127 -20.31 1.09 -16.30
C ASP A 127 -20.11 -0.16 -15.41
N GLU A 128 -18.90 -0.38 -14.93
CA GLU A 128 -18.55 -1.55 -14.10
C GLU A 128 -18.61 -1.26 -12.59
N PHE A 129 -18.72 0.02 -12.21
CA PHE A 129 -18.80 0.47 -10.81
C PHE A 129 -20.24 0.77 -10.33
N ASP A 130 -21.24 0.28 -11.08
CA ASP A 130 -22.67 0.50 -10.81
C ASP A 130 -22.99 2.00 -10.66
N ALA A 131 -22.27 2.84 -11.41
CA ALA A 131 -22.36 4.29 -11.35
C ALA A 131 -23.25 4.82 -12.47
N ILE A 132 -24.16 5.74 -12.12
CA ILE A 132 -25.15 6.29 -13.07
C ILE A 132 -24.52 7.36 -13.97
N CYS A 133 -23.53 8.08 -13.44
CA CYS A 133 -22.79 9.14 -14.14
C CYS A 133 -21.37 9.28 -13.59
N THR A 134 -20.54 10.08 -14.25
CA THR A 134 -19.16 10.34 -13.81
C THR A 134 -19.08 10.91 -12.38
N SER A 135 -20.04 11.76 -11.98
CA SER A 135 -20.07 12.29 -10.60
C SER A 135 -20.27 11.17 -9.58
N ASP A 136 -21.27 10.32 -9.78
CA ASP A 136 -21.57 9.18 -8.90
C ASP A 136 -20.38 8.19 -8.83
N TYR A 137 -19.72 7.97 -9.97
CA TYR A 137 -18.49 7.19 -10.02
C TYR A 137 -17.41 7.81 -9.11
N LEU A 138 -17.15 9.11 -9.23
CA LEU A 138 -16.12 9.80 -8.44
C LEU A 138 -16.43 9.78 -6.95
N ASP A 139 -17.70 9.96 -6.57
CA ASP A 139 -18.18 9.92 -5.18
C ASP A 139 -17.98 8.54 -4.53
N LYS A 140 -18.15 7.46 -5.31
CA LYS A 140 -17.96 6.08 -4.81
C LYS A 140 -16.49 5.69 -4.75
N VAL A 141 -15.69 6.08 -5.74
CA VAL A 141 -14.31 5.63 -5.91
C VAL A 141 -13.34 6.36 -4.98
N LEU A 142 -13.52 7.67 -4.79
CA LEU A 142 -12.59 8.48 -4.01
C LEU A 142 -12.44 7.97 -2.55
N PRO A 143 -13.52 7.66 -1.80
CA PRO A 143 -13.40 7.11 -0.44
C PRO A 143 -12.65 5.76 -0.39
N VAL A 144 -12.78 4.92 -1.42
CA VAL A 144 -12.08 3.63 -1.49
C VAL A 144 -10.57 3.87 -1.63
N VAL A 145 -10.17 4.74 -2.56
CA VAL A 145 -8.76 5.10 -2.76
C VAL A 145 -8.17 5.74 -1.50
N GLU A 146 -8.91 6.64 -0.83
CA GLU A 146 -8.48 7.26 0.43
C GLU A 146 -8.27 6.23 1.54
N LYS A 147 -9.19 5.27 1.68
CA LYS A 147 -9.07 4.20 2.68
C LYS A 147 -7.82 3.36 2.45
N VAL A 148 -7.51 3.01 1.20
CA VAL A 148 -6.29 2.25 0.88
C VAL A 148 -5.04 3.09 1.16
N TYR A 149 -5.04 4.36 0.76
CA TYR A 149 -3.93 5.28 1.03
C TYR A 149 -3.61 5.33 2.54
N GLU A 150 -4.61 5.53 3.38
CA GLU A 150 -4.43 5.59 4.84
C GLU A 150 -3.95 4.26 5.43
N ALA A 151 -4.45 3.13 4.92
CA ALA A 151 -3.99 1.81 5.37
C ALA A 151 -2.50 1.57 5.05
N ILE A 152 -2.06 1.94 3.85
CA ILE A 152 -0.66 1.81 3.42
C ILE A 152 0.23 2.80 4.19
N LEU A 153 -0.26 4.02 4.42
CA LEU A 153 0.46 5.04 5.18
C LEU A 153 0.65 4.62 6.65
N ALA A 154 -0.36 4.00 7.26
CA ALA A 154 -0.27 3.46 8.60
C ALA A 154 0.78 2.34 8.69
N ASP A 155 0.82 1.45 7.70
CA ASP A 155 1.86 0.40 7.60
C ASP A 155 3.26 1.01 7.45
N ALA A 156 3.43 1.98 6.54
CA ALA A 156 4.70 2.67 6.34
C ALA A 156 5.20 3.35 7.63
N ARG A 157 4.31 4.03 8.36
CA ARG A 157 4.63 4.68 9.65
C ARG A 157 5.05 3.66 10.71
N LYS A 158 4.35 2.52 10.78
CA LYS A 158 4.66 1.44 11.73
C LYS A 158 6.02 0.80 11.44
N ASP A 159 6.32 0.57 10.17
CA ASP A 159 7.59 0.03 9.74
C ASP A 159 8.74 1.03 9.96
N LEU A 160 8.51 2.32 9.72
CA LEU A 160 9.50 3.37 10.01
C LEU A 160 9.81 3.45 11.50
N ALA A 161 8.79 3.39 12.36
CA ALA A 161 8.98 3.37 13.81
C ALA A 161 9.85 2.18 14.21
N ARG A 162 9.55 0.98 13.72
CA ARG A 162 10.36 -0.23 13.96
C ARG A 162 11.80 -0.09 13.48
N GLY A 163 12.02 0.48 12.30
CA GLY A 163 13.36 0.77 11.77
C GLY A 163 14.17 1.71 12.68
N ARG A 164 13.53 2.77 13.23
CA ARG A 164 14.18 3.69 14.17
C ARG A 164 14.51 3.02 15.51
N TYR A 165 13.62 2.19 16.05
CA TYR A 165 13.89 1.42 17.27
C TYR A 165 15.03 0.42 17.06
N ALA A 166 15.06 -0.26 15.92
CA ALA A 166 16.16 -1.15 15.56
C ALA A 166 17.50 -0.39 15.52
N ALA A 167 17.56 0.74 14.82
CA ALA A 167 18.77 1.56 14.74
C ALA A 167 19.25 2.05 16.12
N LEU A 168 18.33 2.40 17.02
CA LEU A 168 18.65 2.81 18.40
C LEU A 168 19.22 1.67 19.24
N LEU A 169 18.60 0.49 19.20
CA LEU A 169 19.08 -0.69 19.92
C LEU A 169 20.43 -1.17 19.38
N GLY A 170 20.62 -1.14 18.06
CA GLY A 170 21.93 -1.43 17.44
C GLY A 170 23.04 -0.55 18.02
N ARG A 171 22.80 0.76 18.19
CA ARG A 171 23.78 1.68 18.81
C ARG A 171 24.02 1.45 20.30
N LEU A 172 23.07 0.85 21.01
CA LEU A 172 23.18 0.52 22.44
C LEU A 172 23.91 -0.80 22.68
N PHE A 173 23.77 -1.79 21.79
CA PHE A 173 24.40 -3.11 21.91
C PHE A 173 25.73 -3.26 21.15
N LEU A 174 26.09 -2.33 20.25
CA LEU A 174 27.39 -2.26 19.56
C LEU A 174 28.38 -1.28 20.23
N LYS A 175 28.23 -1.03 21.54
CA LYS A 175 29.21 -0.31 22.36
C LYS A 175 29.92 -1.25 23.31
#